data_AF-A0A970S9K5-F1
#
_entry.id   AF-A0A970S9K5-F1
#
_cell.length_a   1.000
_cell.length_b   1.000
_cell.length_c   1.000
_cell.angle_alpha   90.00
_cell.angle_beta   90.00
_cell.angle_gamma   90.00
#
_symmetry.space_group_name_H-M   'P 1'
#
loop_
_entity.id
_entity.type
_entity.pdbx_description
1 polymer ?
#
loop_
_entity_poly.entity_id
_entity_poly.type
_entity_poly.pdbx_seq_one_letter_code
_entity_poly.pdbx_strand_id
1 'polypeptide(L)'
;MLTVTNKAIDFLMNLMEKLEEDQKVRIFLDESAGNHVLGMILDQTRDGDEVIVIQGIPFLIARELYERSKPIEIDFIEYTPGAGFKISSSLEGEKLPS
;
A
#
# COMPACT_ATOMS: atom_id res chain seq x y z
N MET A 1 1.35 -10.50 7.29
CA MET A 1 0.69 -9.38 7.98
C MET A 1 0.99 -8.08 7.26
N LEU A 2 0.13 -7.06 7.38
CA LEU A 2 0.39 -5.69 6.92
C LEU A 2 0.86 -4.87 8.12
N THR A 3 2.00 -4.21 7.98
CA THR A 3 2.55 -3.28 8.97
C THR A 3 2.74 -1.91 8.33
N VAL A 4 2.43 -0.84 9.06
CA VAL A 4 2.60 0.53 8.59
C VAL A 4 3.32 1.32 9.68
N THR A 5 4.36 2.05 9.32
CA THR A 5 5.11 2.88 10.29
C THR A 5 4.26 4.06 10.75
N ASN A 6 4.52 4.58 11.96
CA ASN A 6 3.82 5.75 12.47
C ASN A 6 3.96 6.96 11.53
N LYS A 7 5.15 7.13 10.91
CA LYS A 7 5.39 8.22 9.95
C LYS A 7 4.50 8.11 8.71
N ALA A 8 4.31 6.90 8.19
CA ALA A 8 3.38 6.67 7.09
C ALA A 8 1.92 6.90 7.51
N ILE A 9 1.53 6.46 8.72
CA ILE A 9 0.20 6.71 9.27
C ILE A 9 -0.07 8.22 9.43
N ASP A 10 0.86 8.97 10.00
CA ASP A 10 0.75 10.42 10.18
C ASP A 10 0.54 11.14 8.84
N PHE A 11 1.29 10.76 7.82
CA PHE A 11 1.10 11.32 6.48
C PHE A 11 -0.28 10.98 5.90
N LEU A 12 -0.70 9.71 6.01
CA LEU A 12 -1.97 9.25 5.47
C LEU A 12 -3.18 9.86 6.20
N MET A 13 -3.12 10.04 7.52
CA MET A 13 -4.14 10.77 8.28
C MET A 13 -4.31 12.20 7.74
N ASN A 14 -3.21 12.94 7.64
CA ASN A 14 -3.21 14.31 7.11
C ASN A 14 -3.69 14.39 5.65
N LEU A 15 -3.44 13.34 4.86
CA LEU A 15 -3.96 13.24 3.49
C LEU A 15 -5.47 12.99 3.51
N MET A 16 -5.94 12.01 4.27
CA MET A 16 -7.35 11.61 4.32
C MET A 16 -8.28 12.68 4.86
N GLU A 17 -7.82 13.53 5.79
CA GLU A 17 -8.58 14.71 6.24
C GLU A 17 -8.93 15.69 5.11
N LYS A 18 -8.23 15.61 3.97
CA LYS A 18 -8.39 16.52 2.82
C LYS A 18 -9.15 15.87 1.64
N LEU A 19 -9.54 14.61 1.77
CA LEU A 19 -10.19 13.85 0.70
C LEU A 19 -11.71 13.81 0.89
N GLU A 20 -12.41 13.41 -0.18
CA GLU A 20 -13.85 13.14 -0.14
C GLU A 20 -14.17 11.94 0.76
N GLU A 21 -15.37 11.96 1.36
CA GLU A 21 -15.90 10.83 2.13
C GLU A 21 -15.91 9.58 1.23
N ASP A 22 -15.44 8.44 1.77
CA ASP A 22 -15.29 7.11 1.16
C ASP A 22 -13.98 6.74 0.46
N GLN A 23 -13.04 7.67 0.21
CA GLN A 23 -11.72 7.28 -0.33
C GLN A 23 -10.87 6.52 0.70
N LYS A 24 -10.25 5.41 0.26
CA LYS A 24 -9.41 4.53 1.09
C LYS A 24 -8.07 4.28 0.39
N VAL A 25 -7.05 3.84 1.11
CA VAL A 25 -5.74 3.53 0.52
C VAL A 25 -5.74 2.12 -0.05
N ARG A 26 -5.68 1.99 -1.38
CA ARG A 26 -5.53 0.69 -2.04
C ARG A 26 -4.06 0.38 -2.30
N ILE A 27 -3.65 -0.82 -1.90
CA ILE A 27 -2.41 -1.47 -2.30
C ILE A 27 -2.70 -2.33 -3.53
N PHE A 28 -1.90 -2.18 -4.58
CA PHE A 28 -2.05 -2.91 -5.83
C PHE A 28 -0.70 -3.38 -6.38
N LEU A 29 -0.72 -4.35 -7.28
CA LEU A 29 0.47 -4.80 -8.00
C LEU A 29 0.75 -3.82 -9.15
N ASP A 30 1.90 -3.16 -9.13
CA ASP A 30 2.35 -2.28 -10.19
C ASP A 30 3.28 -3.05 -11.13
N GLU A 31 2.74 -3.39 -12.31
CA GLU A 31 3.44 -4.16 -13.34
C GLU A 31 4.21 -3.28 -14.33
N SER A 32 4.13 -1.95 -14.19
CA SER A 32 4.65 -0.99 -15.19
C SER A 32 6.18 -0.98 -15.31
N ALA A 33 6.89 -1.45 -14.29
CA ALA A 33 8.36 -1.46 -14.23
C ALA A 33 9.00 -2.82 -14.56
N GLY A 34 8.21 -3.84 -14.95
CA GLY A 34 8.71 -5.19 -15.25
C GLY A 34 9.20 -6.01 -14.03
N ASN A 35 9.10 -5.44 -12.83
CA ASN A 35 9.31 -6.10 -11.55
C ASN A 35 7.96 -6.12 -10.81
N HIS A 36 7.66 -7.20 -10.07
CA HIS A 36 6.46 -7.29 -9.23
C HIS A 36 6.60 -6.40 -7.99
N VAL A 37 6.42 -5.09 -8.16
CA VAL A 37 6.43 -4.12 -7.05
C VAL A 37 5.01 -3.75 -6.66
N LEU A 38 4.79 -3.42 -5.38
CA LEU A 38 3.51 -2.93 -4.92
C LEU A 38 3.44 -1.41 -5.03
N GLY A 39 2.27 -0.89 -5.40
CA GLY A 39 1.93 0.52 -5.44
C GLY A 39 0.79 0.87 -4.49
N MET A 40 0.56 2.17 -4.28
CA MET A 40 -0.54 2.72 -3.49
C MET A 40 -1.32 3.78 -4.26
N ILE A 41 -2.65 3.75 -4.15
CA ILE A 41 -3.56 4.74 -4.74
C ILE A 41 -4.77 4.97 -3.83
N LEU A 42 -5.49 6.06 -4.02
CA LEU A 42 -6.79 6.29 -3.38
C LEU A 42 -7.89 5.66 -4.21
N ASP A 43 -8.75 4.86 -3.57
CA ASP A 43 -9.79 4.09 -4.26
C ASP A 43 -10.96 3.73 -3.34
N GLN A 44 -12.00 3.14 -3.93
CA GLN A 44 -13.15 2.59 -3.22
C GLN A 44 -13.04 1.07 -3.09
N THR A 45 -13.80 0.51 -2.13
CA THR A 45 -13.88 -0.93 -1.87
C THR A 45 -14.56 -1.66 -3.02
N ARG A 46 -14.06 -2.86 -3.35
CA ARG A 46 -14.58 -3.73 -4.41
C ARG A 46 -14.80 -5.14 -3.86
N ASP A 47 -15.61 -5.91 -4.57
CA ASP A 47 -15.78 -7.34 -4.24
C ASP A 47 -14.44 -8.07 -4.35
N GLY A 48 -14.13 -8.89 -3.35
CA GLY A 48 -12.86 -9.64 -3.28
C GLY A 48 -11.71 -8.89 -2.60
N ASP A 49 -11.93 -7.65 -2.16
CA ASP A 49 -10.97 -6.95 -1.32
C ASP A 49 -10.94 -7.51 0.11
N GLU A 50 -9.75 -7.48 0.67
CA GLU A 50 -9.52 -7.50 2.11
C GLU A 50 -9.39 -6.04 2.59
N VAL A 51 -10.14 -5.70 3.65
CA VAL A 51 -10.08 -4.37 4.28
C VAL A 51 -9.33 -4.50 5.59
N ILE A 52 -8.19 -3.84 5.70
CA ILE A 52 -7.32 -3.89 6.88
C ILE A 52 -7.27 -2.51 7.50
N VAL A 53 -7.66 -2.39 8.77
CA VAL A 53 -7.62 -1.11 9.47
C VAL A 53 -6.36 -1.06 10.33
N ILE A 54 -5.48 -0.11 10.03
CA ILE A 54 -4.25 0.16 10.80
C ILE A 54 -4.36 1.56 11.36
N GLN A 55 -4.41 1.68 12.70
CA GLN A 55 -4.50 2.97 13.40
C GLN A 55 -5.65 3.86 12.89
N GLY A 56 -6.81 3.26 12.57
CA GLY A 56 -7.98 3.99 12.05
C GLY A 56 -7.99 4.22 10.54
N ILE A 57 -6.89 3.92 9.84
CA ILE A 57 -6.78 4.08 8.38
C ILE A 57 -7.18 2.78 7.68
N PRO A 58 -8.19 2.79 6.79
CA PRO A 58 -8.59 1.62 6.02
C PRO A 58 -7.69 1.42 4.80
N PHE A 59 -7.07 0.25 4.72
CA PHE A 59 -6.31 -0.22 3.57
C PHE A 59 -7.09 -1.28 2.80
N LEU A 60 -7.13 -1.14 1.49
CA LEU A 60 -7.75 -2.09 0.55
C LEU A 60 -6.65 -2.86 -0.17
N ILE A 61 -6.83 -4.16 -0.31
CA ILE A 61 -5.96 -5.00 -1.14
C ILE A 61 -6.76 -6.21 -1.60
N ALA A 62 -6.58 -6.65 -2.85
CA ALA A 62 -7.22 -7.89 -3.31
C ALA A 62 -6.78 -9.06 -2.41
N ARG A 63 -7.73 -9.89 -1.93
CA ARG A 63 -7.43 -10.95 -0.95
C ARG A 63 -6.31 -11.89 -1.41
N GLU A 64 -6.33 -12.29 -2.68
CA GLU A 64 -5.30 -13.16 -3.26
C GLU A 64 -3.93 -12.48 -3.30
N LEU A 65 -3.87 -11.20 -3.65
CA LEU A 65 -2.64 -10.43 -3.64
C LEU A 65 -2.11 -10.30 -2.20
N TYR A 66 -3.00 -10.07 -1.23
CA TYR A 66 -2.63 -9.97 0.17
C TYR A 66 -1.97 -11.26 0.67
N GLU A 67 -2.54 -12.43 0.39
CA GLU A 67 -1.94 -13.68 0.84
C GLU A 67 -0.55 -13.91 0.26
N ARG A 68 -0.34 -13.56 -1.01
CA ARG A 68 0.93 -13.79 -1.71
C ARG A 68 2.03 -12.77 -1.38
N SER A 69 1.67 -11.55 -0.99
CA SER A 69 2.62 -10.46 -0.76
C SER A 69 3.06 -10.30 0.69
N LYS A 70 2.51 -11.10 1.62
CA LYS A 70 2.91 -11.06 3.02
C LYS A 70 4.37 -11.54 3.22
N PRO A 71 5.12 -10.92 4.13
CA PRO A 71 4.76 -9.73 4.92
C PRO A 71 4.82 -8.45 4.07
N ILE A 72 3.89 -7.52 4.30
CA ILE A 72 3.90 -6.19 3.66
C ILE A 72 4.26 -5.15 4.72
N GLU A 73 5.20 -4.27 4.40
CA GLU A 73 5.58 -3.12 5.21
C GLU A 73 5.47 -1.83 4.40
N ILE A 74 4.79 -0.83 4.97
CA ILE A 74 4.65 0.51 4.38
C ILE A 74 5.35 1.51 5.29
N ASP A 75 6.31 2.24 4.73
CA ASP A 75 7.00 3.34 5.39
C ASP A 75 6.90 4.63 4.54
N PHE A 76 7.10 5.78 5.19
CA PHE A 76 7.20 7.07 4.51
C PHE A 76 8.60 7.63 4.74
N ILE A 77 9.42 7.55 3.70
CA ILE A 77 10.80 8.00 3.73
C ILE A 77 10.92 9.43 3.21
N GLU A 78 11.70 10.23 3.91
CA GLU A 78 12.09 11.58 3.46
C GLU A 78 13.55 11.51 3.06
N TYR A 79 13.87 11.98 1.86
CA TYR A 79 15.23 11.98 1.33
C TYR A 79 15.44 13.27 0.57
N THR A 80 16.44 14.08 0.86
CA THR A 80 16.63 15.33 0.09
C THR A 80 16.95 15.00 -1.38
N PRO A 81 16.20 15.47 -2.40
CA PRO A 81 15.20 16.56 -2.39
C PRO A 81 13.70 16.13 -2.43
N GLY A 82 13.34 14.88 -2.18
CA GLY A 82 11.95 14.38 -2.18
C GLY A 82 11.49 13.66 -0.89
N ALA A 83 10.30 13.08 -0.98
CA ALA A 83 9.76 12.17 0.02
C ALA A 83 8.77 11.24 -0.68
N GLY A 84 8.55 10.06 -0.11
CA GLY A 84 7.62 9.11 -0.71
C GLY A 84 7.39 7.89 0.14
N PHE A 85 6.41 7.10 -0.29
CA PHE A 85 6.13 5.80 0.32
C PHE A 85 7.12 4.75 -0.18
N LYS A 86 7.65 3.98 0.75
CA LYS A 86 8.37 2.74 0.48
C LYS A 86 7.48 1.58 0.88
N ILE A 87 7.21 0.68 -0.05
CA ILE A 87 6.42 -0.53 0.18
C ILE A 87 7.35 -1.72 -0.01
N SER A 88 7.57 -2.50 1.05
CA SER A 88 8.37 -3.73 1.01
C SER A 88 7.43 -4.92 1.10
N SER A 89 7.71 -5.98 0.34
CA SER A 89 6.90 -7.19 0.37
C SER A 89 7.70 -8.44 -0.01
N SER A 90 7.13 -9.63 0.20
CA SER A 90 7.75 -10.88 -0.29
C SER A 90 7.89 -10.96 -1.81
N LEU A 91 7.17 -10.12 -2.56
CA LEU A 91 7.24 -10.07 -4.03
C LEU A 91 8.45 -9.29 -4.55
N GLU A 92 9.15 -8.55 -3.68
CA GLU A 92 10.31 -7.76 -4.04
C GLU A 92 11.44 -8.68 -4.53
N GLY A 93 11.63 -8.73 -5.86
CA GLY A 93 12.65 -9.56 -6.51
C GLY A 93 12.15 -10.85 -7.20
N GLU A 94 10.84 -11.12 -7.24
CA GLU A 94 10.31 -12.18 -8.11
C GLU A 94 10.51 -11.80 -9.59
N LYS A 95 11.53 -12.38 -10.22
CA LYS A 95 11.65 -12.39 -11.69
C LYS A 95 10.43 -13.12 -12.28
N LEU A 96 9.80 -12.51 -13.29
CA LEU A 96 8.85 -13.22 -14.15
C LEU A 96 9.49 -14.53 -14.64
N PRO A 97 8.80 -15.69 -14.55
CA PRO A 97 9.26 -16.87 -15.26
C PRO A 97 9.32 -16.54 -16.76
N SER A 98 10.49 -16.78 -17.35
CA SER A 98 10.77 -16.61 -18.78
C SER A 98 9.92 -17.51 -19.66
#